data_AF-A0A9E2U6D0-F1
#
_entry.id   AF-A0A9E2U6D0-F1
#
_cell.length_a   1.000
_cell.length_b   1.000
_cell.length_c   1.000
_cell.angle_alpha   90.00
_cell.angle_beta   90.00
_cell.angle_gamma   90.00
#
_symmetry.space_group_name_H-M   'P 1'
#
loop_
_entity.id
_entity.type
_entity.pdbx_description
1 polymer ?
#
loop_
_entity_poly.entity_id
_entity_poly.type
_entity_poly.pdbx_seq_one_letter_code
_entity_poly.pdbx_strand_id
1 'polypeptide(L)' 'DMARELAGTGVTAVSLHPGLVRTENVLANAEYFDLADSESPQFIGRAIAALAADPEIAARNGRALVSAELAAEYGFTDD' A
#
# COMPACT_ATOMS: atom_id res chain seq x y z
N ASP A 1 17.59 9.50 4.41
CA ASP A 1 16.30 8.80 4.22
C ASP A 1 15.23 9.87 4.24
N MET A 2 14.38 9.88 3.21
CA MET A 2 13.42 10.94 2.89
C MET A 2 12.56 11.32 4.09
N ALA A 3 12.14 10.35 4.90
CA ALA A 3 11.32 10.61 6.08
C ALA A 3 12.03 11.51 7.11
N ARG A 4 13.36 11.38 7.28
CA ARG A 4 14.14 12.28 8.15
C ARG A 4 14.39 13.64 7.51
N GLU A 5 14.70 13.66 6.22
CA GLU A 5 15.04 14.90 5.50
C GLU A 5 13.85 15.85 5.36
N LEU A 6 12.65 15.28 5.27
CA LEU A 6 11.40 16.04 5.12
C LEU A 6 10.65 16.26 6.45
N ALA A 7 11.21 15.80 7.58
CA ALA A 7 10.57 15.97 8.88
C ALA A 7 10.31 17.45 9.20
N GLY A 8 9.08 17.76 9.63
CA GLY A 8 8.66 19.14 9.95
C GLY A 8 8.25 20.00 8.74
N THR A 9 8.34 19.49 7.51
CA THR A 9 7.90 20.22 6.31
C THR A 9 6.41 20.05 5.97
N GLY A 10 5.71 19.16 6.70
CA GLY A 10 4.35 18.75 6.37
C GLY A 10 4.28 17.57 5.39
N VAL A 11 5.42 17.08 4.87
CA VAL A 11 5.47 15.87 4.04
C VAL A 11 5.67 14.63 4.91
N THR A 12 4.88 13.58 4.63
CA THR A 12 5.06 12.24 5.21
C THR A 12 5.58 11.31 4.13
N ALA A 13 6.68 10.61 4.40
CA ALA A 13 7.21 9.57 3.53
C ALA A 13 7.01 8.20 4.17
N VAL A 14 6.45 7.24 3.43
CA VAL A 14 6.23 5.85 3.88
C VAL A 14 6.65 4.86 2.80
N SER A 15 6.92 3.62 3.20
CA SER A 15 7.06 2.50 2.27
C SER A 15 5.77 1.68 2.31
N LEU A 16 5.14 1.47 1.15
CA LEU A 16 3.99 0.59 1.02
C LEU A 16 4.45 -0.72 0.41
N HIS A 17 4.19 -1.82 1.12
CA HIS A 17 4.50 -3.18 0.70
C HIS A 17 3.20 -3.90 0.31
N PRO A 18 2.94 -4.07 -0.99
CA PRO A 18 1.82 -4.87 -1.46
C PRO A 18 2.12 -6.37 -1.39
N GLY A 19 1.07 -7.19 -1.41
CA GLY A 19 1.16 -8.62 -1.72
C GLY A 19 1.48 -8.86 -3.20
N LEU A 20 1.27 -10.10 -3.68
CA LEU A 20 1.44 -10.39 -5.11
C LEU A 20 0.35 -9.67 -5.92
N VAL A 21 0.71 -8.62 -6.65
CA VAL A 21 -0.27 -7.82 -7.40
C VAL A 21 -0.52 -8.41 -8.78
N ARG A 22 -1.80 -8.59 -9.14
CA ARG A 22 -2.31 -9.03 -10.45
C ARG A 22 -2.12 -7.96 -11.55
N THR A 23 -0.87 -7.53 -11.74
CA THR A 23 -0.46 -6.68 -12.87
C THR A 23 -0.53 -7.45 -14.19
N GLU A 24 -0.54 -6.74 -15.32
CA GLU A 24 -0.58 -7.34 -16.65
C GLU A 24 0.58 -8.34 -16.85
N ASN A 25 1.76 -8.02 -16.33
CA ASN A 25 2.92 -8.90 -16.43
C ASN A 25 2.79 -10.15 -15.55
N VAL A 26 2.24 -10.03 -14.34
CA VAL A 26 1.97 -11.19 -13.46
C VAL A 26 0.93 -12.09 -14.09
N LEU A 27 -0.16 -11.52 -14.62
CA LEU A 27 -1.23 -12.26 -15.29
C LEU A 27 -0.74 -12.95 -16.58
N ALA A 28 0.13 -12.32 -17.36
CA ALA A 28 0.74 -12.92 -18.55
C ALA A 28 1.65 -14.12 -18.23
N ASN A 29 2.07 -14.27 -16.96
CA ASN A 29 2.95 -15.32 -16.49
C ASN A 29 2.28 -16.12 -15.34
N ALA A 30 0.94 -16.17 -15.32
CA ALA A 30 0.17 -16.72 -14.22
C ALA A 30 0.52 -18.18 -13.88
N GLU A 31 1.02 -18.97 -14.85
CA GLU A 31 1.45 -20.34 -14.58
C GLU A 31 2.62 -20.46 -13.58
N TYR A 32 3.35 -19.38 -13.31
CA TYR A 32 4.49 -19.35 -12.37
C TYR A 32 4.14 -18.80 -10.99
N PHE A 33 2.88 -18.43 -10.74
CA PHE A 33 2.47 -17.77 -9.51
C PHE A 33 1.26 -18.44 -8.87
N ASP A 34 1.23 -18.48 -7.54
CA ASP A 34 0.00 -18.76 -6.80
C ASP A 34 -0.79 -17.46 -6.64
N LEU A 35 -1.96 -17.40 -7.27
CA LEU A 35 -2.81 -16.21 -7.31
C LEU A 35 -3.94 -16.24 -6.27
N ALA A 36 -4.06 -17.28 -5.44
CA ALA A 36 -5.20 -17.45 -4.54
C ALA A 36 -5.40 -16.26 -3.59
N ASP A 37 -4.30 -15.74 -3.03
CA ASP A 37 -4.27 -14.57 -2.14
C ASP A 37 -3.58 -13.36 -2.80
N SER A 38 -3.62 -13.29 -4.13
CA SER A 38 -3.08 -12.13 -4.85
C SER A 38 -3.93 -10.88 -4.59
N GLU A 39 -3.39 -9.70 -4.90
CA GLU A 39 -4.05 -8.41 -4.72
C GLU A 39 -4.32 -7.73 -6.08
N SER A 40 -5.42 -6.98 -6.20
CA SER A 40 -5.65 -6.15 -7.38
C SER A 40 -4.84 -4.85 -7.34
N PRO A 41 -4.46 -4.27 -8.50
CA PRO A 41 -3.92 -2.91 -8.53
C PRO A 41 -4.86 -1.87 -7.89
N GLN A 42 -6.18 -2.08 -8.00
CA GLN A 42 -7.19 -1.23 -7.38
C GLN A 42 -7.14 -1.28 -5.85
N PHE A 43 -6.87 -2.44 -5.26
CA PHE A 43 -6.71 -2.60 -3.81
C PHE A 43 -5.55 -1.75 -3.27
N ILE A 44 -4.43 -1.73 -3.98
CA ILE A 44 -3.28 -0.86 -3.64
C ILE A 44 -3.67 0.61 -3.77
N GLY A 45 -4.43 0.97 -4.81
CA GLY A 45 -4.98 2.31 -4.98
C GLY A 45 -5.88 2.73 -3.81
N ARG A 46 -6.72 1.83 -3.29
CA ARG A 46 -7.55 2.07 -2.10
C ARG A 46 -6.69 2.32 -0.85
N ALA A 47 -5.60 1.56 -0.66
CA ALA A 47 -4.66 1.79 0.43
C ALA A 47 -4.01 3.19 0.36
N ILE A 48 -3.56 3.60 -0.84
CA ILE A 48 -2.99 4.93 -1.07
C ILE A 48 -4.02 6.03 -0.80
N ALA A 49 -5.25 5.86 -1.29
CA ALA A 49 -6.33 6.82 -1.07
C ALA A 49 -6.67 6.97 0.42
N ALA A 50 -6.70 5.86 1.17
CA ALA A 50 -6.94 5.88 2.62
C ALA A 50 -5.82 6.61 3.37
N LEU A 51 -4.55 6.33 3.06
CA LEU A 51 -3.40 7.04 3.65
C LEU A 51 -3.39 8.53 3.32
N ALA A 52 -3.74 8.90 2.08
CA ALA A 52 -3.80 10.29 1.67
C ALA A 52 -4.92 11.09 2.35
N ALA A 53 -5.98 10.41 2.80
CA ALA A 53 -7.10 11.00 3.53
C ALA A 53 -6.95 10.93 5.06
N ASP A 54 -5.95 10.20 5.58
CA ASP A 54 -5.71 10.04 7.02
C ASP A 54 -5.19 11.35 7.64
N PRO A 55 -5.96 12.02 8.52
CA PRO A 55 -5.49 13.24 9.18
C PRO A 55 -4.28 12.99 10.09
N GLU A 56 -4.07 11.75 10.54
CA GLU A 56 -2.96 11.35 11.42
C GLU A 56 -1.79 10.72 10.64
N ILE A 57 -1.75 10.86 9.31
CA ILE A 57 -0.72 10.24 8.44
C ILE A 57 0.72 10.58 8.87
N ALA A 58 0.94 11.76 9.46
CA ALA A 58 2.23 12.18 9.97
C ALA A 58 2.81 11.24 11.04
N ALA A 59 1.95 10.56 11.81
CA ALA A 59 2.37 9.55 12.79
C ALA A 59 2.99 8.30 12.13
N ARG A 60 2.80 8.13 10.82
CA ARG A 60 3.35 7.01 10.04
C ARG A 60 4.66 7.34 9.33
N ASN A 61 5.20 8.56 9.47
CA ASN A 61 6.41 8.97 8.77
C ASN A 61 7.59 8.00 9.02
N GLY A 62 8.21 7.54 7.94
CA GLY A 62 9.32 6.60 7.95
C GLY A 62 8.94 5.13 8.19
N ARG A 63 7.64 4.79 8.26
CA ARG A 63 7.20 3.41 8.47
C ARG A 63 7.07 2.64 7.16
N ALA A 64 7.32 1.34 7.24
CA ALA A 64 6.84 0.37 6.27
C ALA A 64 5.43 -0.07 6.66
N LEU A 65 4.54 -0.13 5.67
CA LEU A 65 3.13 -0.45 5.82
C LEU A 65 2.75 -1.57 4.86
N VAL A 66 1.88 -2.48 5.27
CA VAL A 66 1.39 -3.58 4.42
C VAL A 66 -0.03 -3.28 3.96
N SER A 67 -0.31 -3.45 2.67
CA SER A 67 -1.63 -3.18 2.06
C SER A 67 -2.78 -3.87 2.80
N ALA A 68 -2.63 -5.17 3.10
CA ALA A 68 -3.62 -5.96 3.82
C ALA A 68 -3.89 -5.47 5.26
N GLU A 69 -2.87 -4.98 5.97
CA GLU A 69 -3.04 -4.40 7.31
C GLU A 69 -3.81 -3.07 7.25
N LEU A 70 -3.49 -2.23 6.25
CA LEU A 70 -4.21 -0.98 6.01
C LEU A 70 -5.66 -1.22 5.60
N ALA A 71 -5.93 -2.31 4.88
CA ALA A 71 -7.28 -2.73 4.52
C ALA A 71 -8.12 -3.06 5.76
N ALA A 72 -7.55 -3.82 6.69
CA ALA A 72 -8.18 -4.11 7.98
C ALA A 72 -8.35 -2.85 8.84
N GLU A 73 -7.38 -1.94 8.84
CA GLU A 73 -7.39 -0.70 9.63
C GLU A 73 -8.40 0.33 9.10
N TYR A 74 -8.44 0.56 7.79
CA TYR A 74 -9.29 1.57 7.15
C TYR A 74 -10.61 1.03 6.60
N GLY A 75 -10.84 -0.29 6.66
CA GLY A 75 -12.12 -0.90 6.31
C GLY A 75 -12.40 -0.97 4.80
N PHE A 76 -11.38 -1.23 3.98
CA PHE A 76 -11.57 -1.53 2.55
C PHE A 76 -11.20 -2.98 2.22
N THR A 77 -11.71 -3.48 1.10
CA THR A 77 -11.50 -4.87 0.65
C THR A 77 -10.95 -4.90 -0.77
N ASP A 78 -10.35 -6.04 -1.13
CA ASP A 78 -10.10 -6.38 -2.53
C ASP A 78 -11.37 -6.99 -3.12
N ASP A 79 -11.63 -6.74 -4.41
CA ASP A 79 -12.82 -7.20 -5.13
C ASP A 79 -12.59 -8.57 -5.82
#